data_AF-A0A9W5IP39-F1
#
_entry.id   AF-A0A9W5IP39-F1
#
_cell.length_a   1.000
_cell.length_b   1.000
_cell.length_c   1.000
_cell.angle_alpha   90.00
_cell.angle_beta   90.00
_cell.angle_gamma   90.00
#
_symmetry.space_group_name_H-M   'P 1'
#
loop_
_entity.id
_entity.type
_entity.pdbx_description
1 polymer ?
#
loop_
_entity_poly.entity_id
_entity_poly.type
_entity_poly.pdbx_seq_one_letter_code
_entity_poly.pdbx_strand_id
1 'polypeptide(L)'
;MTDIHGNLLWYGEYTAWGRLKKDKRVYKNAHQPFRLQNQYFDEETGLHYNLMRYYEPEAGRFVNQDPIGLLGGESSYLFAPDTQIWSNPMGLETVGRWMSTAEYDQMLSTGKVIQSNSGTTHISTPANINAFGKQAPKGSVYVTFDVPSSIVKTQEG
;
A
#
# COMPACT_ATOMS: atom_id res chain seq x y z
N MET A 1 -26.56 -6.12 -16.52
CA MET A 1 -26.53 -5.78 -17.95
C MET A 1 -27.94 -5.78 -18.47
N THR A 2 -28.33 -4.72 -19.16
CA THR A 2 -29.68 -4.52 -19.71
C THR A 2 -29.59 -4.32 -21.23
N ASP A 3 -30.69 -4.56 -21.92
CA ASP A 3 -30.82 -4.19 -23.34
C ASP A 3 -31.12 -2.68 -23.50
N ILE A 4 -31.31 -2.25 -24.75
CA ILE A 4 -31.63 -0.85 -25.10
C ILE A 4 -33.01 -0.39 -24.58
N HIS A 5 -33.87 -1.31 -24.16
CA HIS A 5 -35.19 -1.04 -23.61
C HIS A 5 -35.21 -1.13 -22.07
N GLY A 6 -34.07 -1.43 -21.44
CA GLY A 6 -33.93 -1.57 -19.99
C GLY A 6 -34.29 -2.95 -19.45
N ASN A 7 -34.56 -3.95 -20.29
CA ASN A 7 -34.83 -5.30 -19.82
C ASN A 7 -33.55 -5.99 -19.35
N LEU A 8 -33.64 -6.76 -18.27
CA LEU A 8 -32.50 -7.49 -17.72
C LEU A 8 -32.07 -8.60 -18.69
N LEU A 9 -30.81 -8.53 -19.15
CA LEU A 9 -30.21 -9.58 -19.97
C LEU A 9 -29.37 -10.54 -19.13
N TRP A 10 -28.64 -9.98 -18.16
CA TRP A 10 -27.70 -10.70 -17.32
C TRP A 10 -27.46 -9.98 -16.00
N TYR A 11 -27.25 -10.73 -14.92
CA TYR A 11 -26.65 -10.22 -13.70
C TYR A 11 -25.68 -11.23 -13.11
N GLY A 12 -24.70 -10.69 -12.38
CA GLY A 12 -23.74 -11.48 -11.64
C GLY A 12 -23.62 -11.02 -10.20
N GLU A 13 -23.32 -11.96 -9.31
CA GLU A 13 -22.93 -11.66 -7.93
C GLU A 13 -21.45 -12.02 -7.76
N TYR A 14 -20.67 -11.10 -7.19
CA TYR A 14 -19.23 -11.25 -7.04
C TYR A 14 -18.84 -11.38 -5.56
N THR A 15 -17.78 -12.14 -5.30
CA THR A 15 -17.10 -12.12 -3.99
C THR A 15 -16.24 -10.85 -3.85
N ALA A 16 -15.72 -10.60 -2.65
CA ALA A 16 -14.83 -9.46 -2.39
C ALA A 16 -13.61 -9.40 -3.32
N TRP A 17 -13.09 -10.57 -3.73
CA TRP A 17 -11.95 -10.72 -4.63
C TRP A 17 -12.36 -10.97 -6.09
N GLY A 18 -13.59 -10.64 -6.46
CA GLY A 18 -14.01 -10.64 -7.86
C GLY A 18 -14.39 -12.00 -8.43
N ARG A 19 -14.35 -13.11 -7.67
CA ARG A 19 -14.90 -14.40 -8.13
C ARG A 19 -16.39 -14.25 -8.42
N LEU A 20 -16.83 -14.68 -9.61
CA LEU A 20 -18.24 -14.71 -9.98
C LEU A 20 -18.93 -15.85 -9.23
N LYS A 21 -19.69 -15.51 -8.18
CA LYS A 21 -20.45 -16.46 -7.36
C LYS A 21 -21.72 -16.92 -8.05
N LYS A 22 -22.31 -16.05 -8.86
CA LYS A 22 -23.56 -16.33 -9.56
C LYS A 22 -23.49 -15.74 -10.96
N ASP A 23 -23.71 -16.57 -11.97
CA ASP A 23 -23.85 -16.19 -13.37
C ASP A 23 -25.30 -16.43 -13.79
N LYS A 24 -26.12 -15.36 -13.85
CA LYS A 24 -27.53 -15.47 -14.25
C LYS A 24 -27.76 -14.79 -15.59
N ARG A 25 -27.97 -15.62 -16.60
CA ARG A 25 -28.35 -15.25 -17.96
C ARG A 25 -29.86 -15.34 -18.11
N VAL A 26 -30.53 -14.22 -18.37
CA VAL A 26 -31.98 -14.20 -18.67
C VAL A 26 -32.21 -14.75 -20.07
N TYR A 27 -31.32 -14.44 -21.00
CA TYR A 27 -31.28 -15.02 -22.34
C TYR A 27 -30.05 -15.93 -22.47
N LYS A 28 -30.22 -17.11 -23.07
CA LYS A 28 -29.13 -18.11 -23.21
C LYS A 28 -27.86 -17.55 -23.86
N ASN A 29 -28.01 -16.60 -24.78
CA ASN A 29 -26.92 -16.04 -25.57
C ASN A 29 -26.30 -14.79 -24.93
N ALA A 30 -26.76 -14.37 -23.75
CA ALA A 30 -26.17 -13.25 -23.03
C ALA A 30 -24.77 -13.67 -22.53
N HIS A 31 -23.75 -13.01 -23.06
CA HIS A 31 -22.36 -13.17 -22.64
C HIS A 31 -21.88 -11.86 -22.00
N GLN A 32 -21.26 -11.96 -20.83
CA GLN A 32 -20.73 -10.81 -20.11
C GLN A 32 -19.33 -11.17 -19.57
N PRO A 33 -18.26 -10.79 -20.29
CA PRO A 33 -16.90 -11.15 -19.91
C PRO A 33 -16.24 -10.15 -18.95
N PHE A 34 -16.80 -8.96 -18.76
CA PHE A 34 -16.24 -8.00 -17.81
C PHE A 34 -16.42 -8.47 -16.36
N ARG A 35 -15.42 -8.19 -15.53
CA ARG A 35 -15.36 -8.56 -14.11
C ARG A 35 -15.25 -7.30 -13.24
N LEU A 36 -14.35 -7.27 -12.26
CA LEU A 36 -14.03 -6.03 -11.54
C LEU A 36 -13.35 -5.01 -12.49
N GLN A 37 -13.09 -3.79 -11.99
CA GLN A 37 -12.50 -2.74 -12.81
C GLN A 37 -11.23 -3.22 -13.54
N ASN A 38 -11.18 -2.96 -14.85
CA ASN A 38 -10.08 -3.33 -15.74
C ASN A 38 -9.84 -4.85 -15.86
N GLN A 39 -10.81 -5.70 -15.53
CA GLN A 39 -10.69 -7.15 -15.64
C GLN A 39 -11.61 -7.73 -16.72
N TYR A 40 -11.04 -8.62 -17.53
CA TYR A 40 -11.74 -9.42 -18.53
C TYR A 40 -11.59 -10.90 -18.18
N PHE A 41 -12.67 -11.67 -18.24
CA PHE A 41 -12.60 -13.11 -18.01
C PHE A 41 -12.09 -13.86 -19.23
N ASP A 42 -10.97 -14.54 -19.05
CA ASP A 42 -10.42 -15.44 -20.04
C ASP A 42 -10.99 -16.85 -19.82
N GLU A 43 -11.79 -17.31 -20.78
CA GLU A 43 -12.46 -18.61 -20.70
C GLU A 43 -11.50 -19.79 -20.85
N GLU A 44 -10.35 -19.59 -21.52
CA GLU A 44 -9.37 -20.66 -21.75
C GLU A 44 -8.63 -21.02 -20.46
N THR A 45 -8.33 -20.01 -19.65
CA THR A 45 -7.56 -20.16 -18.40
C THR A 45 -8.44 -20.15 -17.15
N GLY A 46 -9.66 -19.60 -17.24
CA GLY A 46 -10.52 -19.31 -16.08
C GLY A 46 -10.02 -18.14 -15.23
N LEU A 47 -8.96 -17.45 -15.66
CA LEU A 47 -8.36 -16.32 -14.96
C LEU A 47 -8.94 -14.99 -15.46
N HIS A 48 -8.66 -13.93 -14.71
CA HIS A 48 -9.06 -12.58 -15.09
C HIS A 48 -7.86 -11.85 -15.69
N TYR A 49 -7.92 -11.53 -16.97
CA TYR A 49 -6.90 -10.71 -17.61
C TYR A 49 -7.03 -9.24 -17.17
N ASN A 50 -5.92 -8.67 -16.71
CA ASN A 50 -5.77 -7.29 -16.28
C ASN A 50 -4.44 -6.76 -16.84
N LEU A 51 -4.52 -6.00 -17.94
CA LEU A 51 -3.42 -5.30 -18.62
C LEU A 51 -2.02 -5.87 -18.32
N MET A 52 -1.63 -6.92 -19.06
CA MET A 52 -0.34 -7.64 -18.95
C MET A 52 -0.19 -8.63 -17.78
N ARG A 53 -1.22 -8.82 -16.95
CA ARG A 53 -1.22 -9.81 -15.86
C ARG A 53 -2.51 -10.62 -15.84
N TYR A 54 -2.42 -11.86 -15.38
CA TYR A 54 -3.57 -12.68 -15.06
C TYR A 54 -3.81 -12.67 -13.55
N TYR A 55 -5.07 -12.49 -13.16
CA TYR A 55 -5.55 -12.44 -11.79
C TYR A 55 -6.37 -13.69 -11.46
N GLU A 56 -6.04 -14.33 -10.35
CA GLU A 56 -6.75 -15.48 -9.83
C GLU A 56 -7.77 -15.00 -8.78
N PRO A 57 -9.08 -15.02 -9.09
CA PRO A 57 -10.10 -14.45 -8.21
C PRO A 57 -10.40 -15.29 -6.96
N GLU A 58 -9.99 -16.57 -6.92
CA GLU A 58 -10.11 -17.39 -5.71
C GLU A 58 -9.04 -17.07 -4.67
N ALA A 59 -7.80 -16.89 -5.11
CA ALA A 59 -6.69 -16.52 -4.25
C ALA A 59 -6.62 -15.02 -3.97
N GLY A 60 -7.26 -14.19 -4.80
CA GLY A 60 -7.27 -12.74 -4.66
C GLY A 60 -5.96 -12.07 -5.07
N ARG A 61 -5.18 -12.68 -5.97
CA ARG A 61 -3.83 -12.21 -6.36
C ARG A 61 -3.52 -12.40 -7.83
N PHE A 62 -2.49 -11.74 -8.33
CA PHE A 62 -1.94 -12.03 -9.66
C PHE A 62 -1.14 -13.33 -9.67
N VAL A 63 -1.16 -14.03 -10.81
CA VAL A 63 -0.30 -15.20 -11.06
C VAL A 63 1.03 -14.82 -11.71
N ASN A 64 1.08 -13.67 -12.39
CA ASN A 64 2.31 -13.09 -12.94
C ASN A 64 2.91 -12.09 -11.96
N GLN A 65 4.24 -11.98 -11.97
CA GLN A 65 4.94 -10.91 -11.26
C GLN A 65 4.61 -9.55 -11.89
N ASP A 66 4.60 -8.51 -11.06
CA ASP A 66 4.49 -7.13 -11.51
C ASP A 66 5.64 -6.80 -12.47
N PRO A 67 5.36 -6.39 -13.72
CA PRO A 67 6.39 -5.99 -14.68
C PRO A 67 7.29 -4.86 -14.19
N ILE A 68 6.82 -4.02 -13.25
CA ILE A 68 7.62 -2.93 -12.67
C ILE A 68 8.55 -3.42 -11.53
N GLY A 69 8.44 -4.70 -11.14
CA GLY A 69 9.25 -5.31 -10.10
C GLY A 69 9.02 -4.70 -8.73
N LEU A 70 10.09 -4.57 -7.94
CA LEU A 70 10.04 -4.05 -6.56
C LEU A 70 9.59 -2.59 -6.47
N LEU A 71 9.62 -1.84 -7.57
CA LEU A 71 9.08 -0.48 -7.60
C LEU A 71 7.55 -0.46 -7.40
N GLY A 72 6.87 -1.58 -7.65
CA GLY A 72 5.43 -1.76 -7.43
C GLY A 72 5.07 -2.13 -5.99
N GLY A 73 6.07 -2.24 -5.11
CA GLY A 73 5.94 -2.67 -3.73
C GLY A 73 6.61 -4.02 -3.46
N GLU A 74 6.63 -4.41 -2.19
CA GLU A 74 7.30 -5.64 -1.74
C GLU A 74 6.63 -6.93 -2.23
N SER A 75 5.33 -6.87 -2.53
CA SER A 75 4.57 -8.02 -3.04
C SER A 75 4.30 -7.89 -4.53
N SER A 76 5.14 -8.56 -5.34
CA SER A 76 5.05 -8.54 -6.80
C SER A 76 3.79 -9.21 -7.37
N TYR A 77 2.94 -9.81 -6.55
CA TYR A 77 1.72 -10.51 -6.98
C TYR A 77 0.44 -9.87 -6.42
N LEU A 78 0.57 -8.75 -5.70
CA LEU A 78 -0.55 -8.11 -5.04
C LEU A 78 -1.49 -7.44 -6.04
N PHE A 79 -2.80 -7.64 -5.86
CA PHE A 79 -3.80 -6.99 -6.70
C PHE A 79 -3.99 -5.52 -6.37
N ALA A 80 -4.18 -5.22 -5.08
CA ALA A 80 -4.23 -3.87 -4.56
C ALA A 80 -3.76 -3.88 -3.10
N PRO A 81 -3.05 -2.84 -2.65
CA PRO A 81 -2.83 -2.62 -1.22
C PRO A 81 -4.17 -2.47 -0.49
N ASP A 82 -4.22 -2.91 0.75
CA ASP A 82 -5.40 -2.71 1.61
C ASP A 82 -5.70 -1.21 1.71
N THR A 83 -6.97 -0.84 1.61
CA THR A 83 -7.46 0.53 1.89
C THR A 83 -6.97 1.11 3.22
N GLN A 84 -6.66 0.25 4.20
CA GLN A 84 -6.05 0.64 5.47
C GLN A 84 -4.59 1.07 5.37
N ILE A 85 -3.88 0.72 4.30
CA ILE A 85 -2.50 1.19 4.04
C ILE A 85 -2.54 2.61 3.46
N TRP A 86 -3.59 2.92 2.67
CA TRP A 86 -3.77 4.26 2.09
C TRP A 86 -4.36 5.26 3.08
N SER A 87 -5.23 4.77 3.96
CA SER A 87 -5.61 5.52 5.14
C SER A 87 -4.41 5.50 6.07
N ASN A 88 -3.91 6.64 6.55
CA ASN A 88 -2.97 6.66 7.68
C ASN A 88 -3.79 6.92 8.95
N PRO A 89 -4.54 5.94 9.49
CA PRO A 89 -5.45 6.19 10.60
C PRO A 89 -4.71 6.60 11.89
N MET A 90 -3.42 6.24 12.01
CA MET A 90 -2.59 6.65 13.14
C MET A 90 -1.90 8.00 12.91
N GLY A 91 -1.90 8.51 11.68
CA GLY A 91 -1.23 9.77 11.31
C GLY A 91 0.26 9.74 11.64
N LEU A 92 0.95 8.63 11.40
CA LEU A 92 2.38 8.48 11.70
C LEU A 92 3.25 8.77 10.47
N GLU A 93 4.43 9.33 10.73
CA GLU A 93 5.50 9.53 9.76
C GLU A 93 6.80 8.91 10.28
N THR A 94 7.47 8.15 9.41
CA THR A 94 8.79 7.60 9.70
C THR A 94 9.85 8.68 9.55
N VAL A 95 10.56 8.95 10.63
CA VAL A 95 11.60 9.98 10.69
C VAL A 95 12.97 9.36 10.97
N GLY A 96 14.02 9.96 10.42
CA GLY A 96 15.40 9.53 10.60
C GLY A 96 16.21 10.51 11.42
N ARG A 97 17.00 10.04 12.38
CA ARG A 97 17.86 10.89 13.21
C ARG A 97 19.17 10.22 13.59
N TRP A 98 20.22 11.02 13.66
CA TRP A 98 21.48 10.66 14.32
C TRP A 98 21.41 10.95 15.82
N MET A 99 21.67 9.94 16.65
CA MET A 99 21.66 10.05 18.11
C MET A 99 22.89 9.38 18.73
N SER A 100 23.25 9.76 19.96
CA SER A 100 24.29 9.04 20.70
C SER A 100 23.79 7.67 21.16
N THR A 101 24.70 6.72 21.41
CA THR A 101 24.32 5.39 21.94
C THR A 101 23.54 5.49 23.25
N ALA A 102 23.94 6.39 24.14
CA ALA A 102 23.23 6.61 25.41
C ALA A 102 21.80 7.14 25.20
N GLU A 103 21.62 8.05 24.24
CA GLU A 103 20.28 8.55 23.87
C GLU A 103 19.43 7.45 23.24
N TYR A 104 20.03 6.59 22.42
CA TYR A 104 19.35 5.44 21.82
C TYR A 104 18.89 4.42 22.88
N ASP A 105 19.78 4.04 23.80
CA ASP A 105 19.44 3.10 24.89
C ASP A 105 18.34 3.67 25.80
N GLN A 106 18.36 4.97 26.04
CA GLN A 106 17.31 5.66 26.78
C GLN A 106 15.98 5.70 26.00
N MET A 107 16.03 5.90 24.68
CA MET A 107 14.86 5.83 23.83
C MET A 107 14.25 4.42 23.85
N LEU A 108 15.06 3.37 23.77
CA LEU A 108 14.62 1.98 23.85
C LEU A 108 13.96 1.66 25.20
N SER A 109 14.49 2.21 26.30
CA SER A 109 13.93 1.96 27.64
C SER A 109 12.68 2.79 27.97
N THR A 110 12.56 4.01 27.43
CA THR A 110 11.45 4.93 27.75
C THR A 110 10.36 5.00 26.68
N GLY A 111 10.66 4.58 25.46
CA GLY A 111 9.80 4.76 24.29
C GLY A 111 9.64 6.22 23.86
N LYS A 112 10.47 7.14 24.35
CA LYS A 112 10.36 8.58 24.09
C LYS A 112 11.65 9.16 23.51
N VAL A 113 11.49 10.06 22.54
CA VAL A 113 12.60 10.86 22.01
C VAL A 113 12.93 11.98 22.99
N ILE A 114 14.21 12.11 23.34
CA ILE A 114 14.68 13.20 24.20
C ILE A 114 14.61 14.51 23.41
N GLN A 115 13.92 15.50 23.99
CA GLN A 115 13.92 16.85 23.45
C GLN A 115 15.19 17.57 23.88
N SER A 116 15.76 18.38 22.99
CA SER A 116 16.83 19.28 23.38
C SER A 116 16.33 20.30 24.41
N ASN A 117 17.25 21.05 25.03
CA ASN A 117 16.91 22.11 25.98
C ASN A 117 15.98 23.20 25.38
N SER A 118 15.88 23.31 24.04
CA SER A 118 14.95 24.21 23.36
C SER A 118 13.56 23.59 23.09
N GLY A 119 13.32 22.36 23.53
CA GLY A 119 12.07 21.63 23.29
C GLY A 119 11.90 21.13 21.85
N THR A 120 12.92 21.26 21.01
CA THR A 120 12.90 20.91 19.58
C THR A 120 14.02 19.92 19.24
N THR A 121 13.71 18.96 18.37
CA THR A 121 14.67 17.95 17.92
C THR A 121 14.71 17.94 16.41
N HIS A 122 15.92 18.00 15.85
CA HIS A 122 16.12 17.93 14.40
C HIS A 122 16.04 16.48 13.94
N ILE A 123 15.17 16.24 12.95
CA ILE A 123 14.89 14.94 12.35
C ILE A 123 14.85 15.10 10.82
N SER A 124 14.97 13.99 10.09
CA SER A 124 14.82 13.96 8.63
C SER A 124 13.50 13.28 8.25
N THR A 125 12.70 13.96 7.42
CA THR A 125 11.46 13.44 6.82
C THR A 125 11.51 13.72 5.30
N PRO A 126 11.52 12.70 4.43
CA PRO A 126 11.61 11.27 4.72
C PRO A 126 12.90 10.90 5.46
N ALA A 127 12.88 9.78 6.17
CA ALA A 127 14.06 9.24 6.85
C ALA A 127 15.22 9.07 5.86
N ASN A 128 16.33 9.76 6.10
CA ASN A 128 17.52 9.71 5.24
C ASN A 128 18.79 9.62 6.08
N ILE A 129 19.52 8.50 5.96
CA ILE A 129 20.78 8.27 6.68
C ILE A 129 21.85 9.30 6.35
N ASN A 130 21.84 9.85 5.13
CA ASN A 130 22.79 10.87 4.70
C ASN A 130 22.44 12.27 5.23
N ALA A 131 21.22 12.47 5.75
CA ALA A 131 20.83 13.73 6.37
C ALA A 131 21.53 13.91 7.71
N PHE A 132 22.12 15.08 7.93
CA PHE A 132 22.80 15.48 9.18
C PHE A 132 24.00 14.62 9.62
N GLY A 133 24.40 13.60 8.83
CA GLY A 133 25.48 12.68 9.20
C GLY A 133 26.85 13.35 9.35
N LYS A 134 27.10 14.46 8.64
CA LYS A 134 28.33 15.26 8.80
C LYS A 134 28.36 16.07 10.09
N GLN A 135 27.19 16.45 10.61
CA GLN A 135 27.04 17.17 11.87
C GLN A 135 26.95 16.21 13.08
N ALA A 136 26.72 14.92 12.83
CA ALA A 136 26.59 13.93 13.88
C ALA A 136 27.93 13.73 14.62
N PRO A 137 27.94 13.76 15.96
CA PRO A 137 29.13 13.42 16.75
C PRO A 137 29.69 12.05 16.40
N LYS A 138 31.01 11.89 16.54
CA LYS A 138 31.69 10.62 16.29
C LYS A 138 31.17 9.54 17.26
N GLY A 139 30.69 8.42 16.72
CA GLY A 139 30.07 7.34 17.51
C GLY A 139 28.54 7.42 17.60
N SER A 140 27.90 8.39 16.95
CA SER A 140 26.45 8.40 16.80
C SER A 140 25.94 7.25 15.94
N VAL A 141 24.74 6.78 16.25
CA VAL A 141 23.98 5.78 15.51
C VAL A 141 22.83 6.46 14.76
N TYR A 142 22.57 6.00 13.54
CA TYR A 142 21.40 6.42 12.78
C TYR A 142 20.22 5.54 13.14
N VAL A 143 19.09 6.16 13.49
CA VAL A 143 17.89 5.47 13.96
C VAL A 143 16.68 6.01 13.23
N THR A 144 15.79 5.10 12.83
CA THR A 144 14.48 5.41 12.25
C THR A 144 13.38 5.01 13.22
N PHE A 145 12.38 5.85 13.38
CA PHE A 145 11.22 5.57 14.24
C PHE A 145 10.01 6.38 13.75
N ASP A 146 8.82 5.93 14.14
CA ASP A 146 7.56 6.57 13.75
C ASP A 146 7.13 7.59 14.79
N VAL A 147 6.71 8.77 14.33
CA VAL A 147 6.11 9.82 15.17
C VAL A 147 4.81 10.33 14.58
N PRO A 148 3.89 10.90 15.38
CA PRO A 148 2.71 11.56 14.83
C PRO A 148 3.10 12.70 13.86
N SER A 149 2.59 12.68 12.64
CA SER A 149 2.76 13.74 11.63
C SER A 149 2.43 15.13 12.18
N SER A 150 1.48 15.23 13.12
CA SER A 150 1.07 16.51 13.74
C SER A 150 2.18 17.20 14.53
N ILE A 151 3.22 16.48 14.96
CA ILE A 151 4.36 17.06 15.71
C ILE A 151 5.56 17.35 14.82
N VAL A 152 5.56 16.85 13.57
CA VAL A 152 6.61 17.13 12.59
C VAL A 152 6.38 18.52 12.02
N LYS A 153 7.34 19.41 12.21
CA LYS A 153 7.33 20.75 11.60
C LYS A 153 8.39 20.82 10.52
N THR A 154 7.97 20.86 9.27
CA THR A 154 8.86 21.11 8.14
C THR A 154 9.32 22.57 8.20
N GLN A 155 10.64 22.81 8.25
CA GLN A 155 11.16 24.13 7.91
C GLN A 155 11.17 24.20 6.38
N GLU A 156 10.12 24.78 5.79
CA GLU A 156 10.16 25.19 4.39
C GLU A 156 11.21 26.30 4.27
N GLY A 157 12.25 26.04 3.49
CA GLY A 157 13.31 27.00 3.16
C GLY A 157 12.88 27.96 2.06
#